data_AF-A0A7S1G0Y7-F1
#
_entry.id   AF-A0A7S1G0Y7-F1
#
_cell.length_a   1.000
_cell.length_b   1.000
_cell.length_c   1.000
_cell.angle_alpha   90.00
_cell.angle_beta   90.00
_cell.angle_gamma   90.00
#
_symmetry.space_group_name_H-M   'P 1'
#
loop_
_entity.id
_entity.type
_entity.pdbx_description
1 polymer ?
#
loop_
_entity_poly.entity_id
_entity_poly.type
_entity_poly.pdbx_seq_one_letter_code
_entity_poly.pdbx_strand_id
1 'polypeptide(L)'
;MQKPCILLKRDIQEAQQVNTTATGDSDFEWCCEIPTEIGSNFIFSMEPRWYPASEEKVKSGVSTFFAAGAIIDWNSWIVHIPPDSDVVVQTSLPLWETKYVDITGTRTVLVVRVEANDSVMTSSEETLSDEWFGAGNDLVNSKSQFMACSYNKLIINPAPDLPSAGIEGGAVTVSLGRNVNGANKYTAENWVTQALSVKVGSTSRYDHLAYCMPPGMGSWLAYGYLGGRVTVYNDAWCIKVSAQMHELGHNFDFDHSGTPGDEYGDQSGLMGYSYREDDTNMCFNAPKSWFLGWYSN
;
A
#
# COMPACT_ATOMS: atom_id res chain seq x y z
N MET A 1 6.45 27.74 4.45
CA MET A 1 7.38 27.00 3.57
C MET A 1 6.51 26.05 2.76
N GLN A 2 6.45 26.15 1.43
CA GLN A 2 5.68 25.18 0.63
C GLN A 2 6.36 23.82 0.80
N LYS A 3 5.68 22.86 1.44
CA LYS A 3 6.21 21.50 1.53
C LYS A 3 6.11 20.89 0.13
N PRO A 4 7.23 20.43 -0.45
CA PRO A 4 7.19 19.84 -1.78
C PRO A 4 6.40 18.52 -1.74
N CYS A 5 5.78 18.21 -2.86
CA CYS A 5 5.12 16.94 -3.10
C CYS A 5 6.16 15.81 -3.08
N ILE A 6 5.91 14.72 -2.37
CA ILE A 6 6.73 13.50 -2.48
C ILE A 6 6.09 12.64 -3.57
N LEU A 7 6.87 12.23 -4.57
CA LEU A 7 6.39 11.36 -5.64
C LEU A 7 6.27 9.94 -5.10
N LEU A 8 5.08 9.37 -5.21
CA LEU A 8 4.82 7.95 -4.97
C LEU A 8 4.39 7.28 -6.28
N LYS A 9 4.97 6.12 -6.58
CA LYS A 9 4.51 5.23 -7.64
C LYS A 9 3.61 4.18 -7.02
N ARG A 10 2.36 4.10 -7.47
CA ARG A 10 1.44 3.00 -7.10
C ARG A 10 1.36 1.98 -8.21
N ASP A 11 1.15 0.74 -7.81
CA ASP A 11 0.98 -0.41 -8.68
C ASP A 11 -0.39 -1.04 -8.41
N ILE A 12 -1.23 -1.17 -9.43
CA ILE A 12 -2.63 -1.58 -9.29
C ILE A 12 -2.86 -2.95 -9.90
N GLN A 13 -3.29 -3.90 -9.08
CA GLN A 13 -3.74 -5.20 -9.58
C GLN A 13 -5.22 -5.15 -9.99
N GLU A 14 -5.49 -5.29 -11.29
CA GLU A 14 -6.85 -5.44 -11.81
C GLU A 14 -7.20 -6.94 -12.01
N ALA A 15 -8.43 -7.34 -11.67
CA ALA A 15 -8.88 -8.70 -11.97
C ALA A 15 -9.11 -8.86 -13.48
N GLN A 16 -8.41 -9.79 -14.14
CA GLN A 16 -8.84 -10.24 -15.46
C GLN A 16 -10.11 -11.12 -15.34
N GLN A 17 -11.02 -10.98 -16.32
CA GLN A 17 -12.34 -11.62 -16.35
C GLN A 17 -12.32 -13.15 -16.57
N VAL A 18 -11.20 -13.85 -16.36
CA VAL A 18 -11.14 -15.30 -16.65
C VAL A 18 -10.93 -16.07 -15.35
N ASN A 19 -11.85 -17.00 -15.08
CA ASN A 19 -11.81 -17.96 -13.98
C ASN A 19 -10.51 -18.76 -13.99
N THR A 20 -9.45 -18.27 -13.34
CA THR A 20 -8.39 -18.99 -12.62
C THR A 20 -7.21 -18.04 -12.39
N THR A 21 -6.83 -17.79 -11.13
CA THR A 21 -5.59 -17.11 -10.67
C THR A 21 -5.41 -15.64 -11.10
N ALA A 22 -4.68 -14.85 -10.31
CA ALA A 22 -4.42 -13.43 -10.56
C ALA A 22 -3.50 -13.23 -11.77
N THR A 23 -4.05 -13.36 -12.98
CA THR A 23 -3.41 -12.90 -14.23
C THR A 23 -3.88 -11.47 -14.49
N GLY A 24 -3.49 -10.49 -13.68
CA GLY A 24 -3.93 -9.09 -13.87
C GLY A 24 -3.11 -8.37 -14.93
N ASP A 25 -3.67 -7.32 -15.55
CA ASP A 25 -2.82 -6.25 -16.11
C ASP A 25 -2.57 -5.26 -14.96
N SER A 26 -1.31 -4.85 -14.74
CA SER A 26 -1.01 -3.74 -13.84
C SER A 26 -1.20 -2.40 -14.54
N ASP A 27 -1.62 -1.37 -13.79
CA ASP A 27 -1.45 0.03 -14.20
C ASP A 27 -0.58 0.73 -13.16
N PHE A 28 0.42 1.47 -13.64
CA PHE A 28 1.28 2.27 -12.78
C PHE A 28 0.93 3.75 -12.90
N GLU A 29 0.88 4.42 -11.76
CA GLU A 29 0.60 5.84 -11.71
C GLU A 29 1.47 6.56 -10.69
N TRP A 30 1.99 7.72 -11.10
CA TRP A 30 2.68 8.64 -10.21
C TRP A 30 1.66 9.53 -9.52
N CYS A 31 1.77 9.59 -8.20
CA CYS A 31 0.90 10.34 -7.32
C CYS A 31 1.72 11.29 -6.46
N CYS A 32 1.00 12.24 -5.86
CA CYS A 32 1.56 13.26 -5.02
C CYS A 32 1.23 13.04 -3.54
N GLU A 33 2.22 12.64 -2.74
CA GLU A 33 2.08 12.56 -1.29
C GLU A 33 2.43 13.90 -0.64
N ILE A 34 1.51 14.41 0.17
CA ILE A 34 1.63 15.69 0.87
C ILE A 34 1.56 15.46 2.38
N PRO A 35 2.69 15.64 3.11
CA PRO A 35 2.72 15.54 4.56
C PRO A 35 2.06 16.74 5.25
N THR A 36 1.14 16.48 6.17
CA THR A 36 0.46 17.53 6.96
C THR A 36 1.25 17.93 8.19
N GLU A 37 0.80 19.00 8.87
CA GLU A 37 1.38 19.45 10.13
C GLU A 37 1.10 18.48 11.29
N ILE A 38 0.00 17.72 11.22
CA ILE A 38 -0.37 16.73 12.23
C ILE A 38 0.32 15.38 12.02
N GLY A 39 1.27 15.26 11.09
CA GLY A 39 2.01 14.04 10.83
C GLY A 39 1.20 12.94 10.15
N SER A 40 0.19 13.31 9.38
CA SER A 40 -0.52 12.41 8.45
C SER A 40 -0.16 12.76 7.01
N ASN A 41 -0.14 11.78 6.13
CA ASN A 41 0.18 11.98 4.72
C ASN A 41 -1.08 11.73 3.88
N PHE A 42 -1.29 12.56 2.85
CA PHE A 42 -2.42 12.43 1.94
C PHE A 42 -1.90 12.29 0.51
N ILE A 43 -2.52 11.43 -0.28
CA ILE A 43 -2.04 11.03 -1.60
C ILE A 43 -3.02 11.54 -2.65
N PHE A 44 -2.54 12.40 -3.53
CA PHE A 44 -3.34 13.02 -4.57
C PHE A 44 -2.97 12.44 -5.94
N SER A 45 -3.98 12.16 -6.77
CA SER A 45 -3.75 11.92 -8.19
C SER A 45 -3.20 13.18 -8.86
N MET A 46 -2.50 13.04 -9.98
CA MET A 46 -1.92 14.16 -10.72
C MET A 46 -2.65 14.31 -12.06
N GLU A 47 -3.17 15.50 -12.34
CA GLU A 47 -3.85 15.80 -13.61
C GLU A 47 -3.24 17.00 -14.35
N PRO A 48 -2.92 16.88 -15.66
CA PRO A 48 -3.01 15.66 -16.45
C PRO A 48 -2.03 14.59 -15.92
N ARG A 49 -2.29 13.32 -16.28
CA ARG A 49 -1.44 12.20 -15.87
C ARG A 49 0.00 12.50 -16.25
N TRP A 50 0.87 12.50 -15.25
CA TRP A 50 2.26 12.90 -15.39
C TRP A 50 3.19 11.70 -15.28
N TYR A 51 4.19 11.65 -16.15
CA TYR A 51 5.22 10.61 -16.14
C TYR A 51 6.61 11.26 -16.21
N PRO A 52 7.59 10.75 -15.45
CA PRO A 52 8.95 11.25 -15.54
C PRO A 52 9.56 10.90 -16.91
N ALA A 53 10.37 11.79 -17.46
CA ALA A 53 11.09 11.53 -18.71
C ALA A 53 12.14 10.40 -18.58
N SER A 54 12.52 10.03 -17.35
CA SER A 54 13.46 8.95 -17.04
C SER A 54 13.14 8.38 -15.67
N GLU A 55 12.64 7.15 -15.61
CA GLU A 55 12.33 6.46 -14.35
C GLU A 55 13.59 6.20 -13.50
N GLU A 56 14.76 6.00 -14.12
CA GLU A 56 16.03 5.79 -13.40
C GLU A 56 16.43 6.98 -12.51
N LYS A 57 15.95 8.19 -12.81
CA LYS A 57 16.27 9.42 -12.07
C LYS A 57 15.23 9.75 -11.00
N VAL A 58 14.07 9.10 -11.04
CA VAL A 58 12.93 9.37 -10.17
C VAL A 58 12.63 8.12 -9.34
N LYS A 59 12.91 8.22 -8.04
CA LYS A 59 12.64 7.18 -7.05
C LYS A 59 11.37 7.50 -6.27
N SER A 60 10.44 6.54 -6.21
CA SER A 60 9.23 6.61 -5.38
C SER A 60 9.59 6.79 -3.90
N GLY A 61 8.80 7.57 -3.16
CA GLY A 61 8.99 7.86 -1.73
C GLY A 61 10.21 8.73 -1.41
N VAL A 62 11.03 9.07 -2.40
CA VAL A 62 12.28 9.82 -2.22
C VAL A 62 12.29 11.10 -3.05
N SER A 63 11.82 11.04 -4.29
CA SER A 63 11.86 12.18 -5.19
C SER A 63 10.79 13.18 -4.81
N THR A 64 11.16 14.45 -4.81
CA THR A 64 10.24 15.55 -4.59
C THR A 64 9.86 16.19 -5.92
N PHE A 65 8.61 16.57 -6.05
CA PHE A 65 8.01 17.18 -7.22
C PHE A 65 7.54 18.59 -6.90
N PHE A 66 7.86 19.52 -7.80
CA PHE A 66 7.39 20.89 -7.76
C PHE A 66 6.93 21.29 -9.15
N ALA A 67 5.71 21.82 -9.25
CA ALA A 67 5.19 22.41 -10.48
C ALA A 67 4.67 23.81 -10.18
N ALA A 68 5.23 24.81 -10.87
CA ALA A 68 4.82 26.19 -10.66
C ALA A 68 3.35 26.40 -11.05
N GLY A 69 2.56 26.96 -10.14
CA GLY A 69 1.14 27.22 -10.39
C GLY A 69 0.22 26.00 -10.25
N ALA A 70 0.73 24.85 -9.77
CA ALA A 70 -0.12 23.69 -9.47
C ALA A 70 -1.14 23.99 -8.37
N ILE A 71 -2.34 23.44 -8.51
CA ILE A 71 -3.47 23.64 -7.60
C ILE A 71 -3.85 22.29 -6.98
N ILE A 72 -3.97 22.25 -5.65
CA ILE A 72 -4.47 21.07 -4.93
C ILE A 72 -5.99 21.22 -4.77
N ASP A 73 -6.76 20.31 -5.37
CA ASP A 73 -8.19 20.17 -5.14
C ASP A 73 -8.45 19.10 -4.08
N TRP A 74 -8.85 19.54 -2.89
CA TRP A 74 -9.17 18.70 -1.74
C TRP A 74 -10.51 17.98 -1.83
N ASN A 75 -11.38 18.38 -2.77
CA ASN A 75 -12.67 17.72 -2.96
C ASN A 75 -12.51 16.48 -3.85
N SER A 76 -11.73 16.61 -4.91
CA SER A 76 -11.49 15.55 -5.89
C SER A 76 -10.21 14.75 -5.60
N TRP A 77 -9.36 15.23 -4.70
CA TRP A 77 -8.04 14.66 -4.36
C TRP A 77 -7.09 14.61 -5.56
N ILE A 78 -7.06 15.72 -6.29
CA ILE A 78 -6.26 15.89 -7.51
C ILE A 78 -5.32 17.08 -7.34
N VAL A 79 -4.07 16.92 -7.76
CA VAL A 79 -3.16 18.04 -8.06
C VAL A 79 -3.27 18.37 -9.54
N HIS A 80 -3.85 19.53 -9.84
CA HIS A 80 -3.92 20.05 -11.20
C HIS A 80 -2.61 20.76 -11.55
N ILE A 81 -1.95 20.29 -12.60
CA ILE A 81 -0.70 20.81 -13.15
C ILE A 81 -1.04 21.58 -14.43
N PRO A 82 -0.85 22.91 -14.48
CA PRO A 82 -1.06 23.68 -15.69
C PRO A 82 -0.24 23.14 -16.89
N PRO A 83 -0.76 23.15 -18.13
CA PRO A 83 -0.13 22.54 -19.32
C PRO A 83 1.29 23.04 -19.66
N ASP A 84 1.68 24.20 -19.16
CA ASP A 84 3.00 24.84 -19.42
C ASP A 84 3.81 25.02 -18.13
N SER A 85 3.51 24.25 -17.08
CA SER A 85 4.21 24.37 -15.81
C SER A 85 5.67 23.93 -15.93
N ASP A 86 6.58 24.75 -15.41
CA ASP A 86 7.95 24.30 -15.15
C ASP A 86 7.92 23.26 -14.02
N VAL A 87 8.05 21.99 -14.40
CA VAL A 87 8.13 20.86 -13.48
C VAL A 87 9.59 20.64 -13.08
N VAL A 88 9.84 20.67 -11.78
CA VAL A 88 11.14 20.40 -11.17
C VAL A 88 11.02 19.16 -10.31
N VAL A 89 11.86 18.16 -10.60
CA VAL A 89 12.00 16.95 -9.78
C VAL A 89 13.36 16.96 -9.13
N GLN A 90 13.40 16.71 -7.82
CA GLN A 90 14.64 16.61 -7.05
C GLN A 90 14.68 15.30 -6.26
N THR A 91 15.74 14.53 -6.46
CA THR A 91 15.97 13.27 -5.74
C THR A 91 17.07 13.50 -4.70
N SER A 92 16.71 13.52 -3.42
CA SER A 92 17.63 13.88 -2.33
C SER A 92 18.45 12.69 -1.78
N LEU A 93 18.97 11.82 -2.66
CA LEU A 93 19.95 10.77 -2.33
C LEU A 93 20.91 10.60 -3.52
N PRO A 94 22.21 10.30 -3.31
CA PRO A 94 23.08 9.94 -4.41
C PRO A 94 22.52 8.71 -5.14
N LEU A 95 22.35 8.80 -6.47
CA LEU A 95 21.77 7.74 -7.32
C LEU A 95 22.45 6.37 -7.15
N TRP A 96 23.71 6.34 -6.69
CA TRP A 96 24.54 5.15 -6.48
C TRP A 96 24.53 4.60 -5.04
N GLU A 97 23.92 5.28 -4.07
CA GLU A 97 23.52 4.62 -2.83
C GLU A 97 22.26 3.81 -3.16
N THR A 98 22.46 2.59 -3.66
CA THR A 98 21.52 1.50 -3.39
C THR A 98 21.51 1.35 -1.89
N LYS A 99 20.65 2.11 -1.21
CA LYS A 99 20.29 1.79 0.16
C LYS A 99 19.75 0.38 0.08
N TYR A 100 20.54 -0.60 0.52
CA TYR A 100 19.99 -1.88 0.92
C TYR A 100 18.82 -1.52 1.82
N VAL A 101 17.61 -1.81 1.36
CA VAL A 101 16.44 -1.56 2.19
C VAL A 101 16.50 -2.67 3.23
N ASP A 102 17.19 -2.39 4.33
CA ASP A 102 17.31 -3.29 5.47
C ASP A 102 15.94 -3.36 6.16
N ILE A 103 15.05 -4.14 5.55
CA ILE A 103 13.72 -4.45 6.07
C ILE A 103 13.89 -5.64 7.02
N THR A 104 14.53 -5.32 8.13
CA THR A 104 14.65 -6.18 9.30
C THR A 104 14.12 -5.46 10.54
N GLY A 105 14.07 -6.17 11.66
CA GLY A 105 13.52 -5.72 12.91
C GLY A 105 12.00 -5.87 13.00
N THR A 106 11.40 -5.08 13.86
CA THR A 106 9.95 -5.07 14.09
C THR A 106 9.32 -3.88 13.38
N ARG A 107 8.28 -4.13 12.59
CA ARG A 107 7.44 -3.11 11.96
C ARG A 107 6.01 -3.27 12.44
N THR A 108 5.29 -2.16 12.54
CA THR A 108 3.89 -2.12 12.96
C THR A 108 2.96 -1.89 11.77
N VAL A 109 1.88 -2.65 11.69
CA VAL A 109 0.80 -2.43 10.70
C VAL A 109 -0.47 -2.06 11.44
N LEU A 110 -1.10 -0.96 11.03
CA LEU A 110 -2.49 -0.66 11.43
C LEU A 110 -3.44 -1.12 10.34
N VAL A 111 -4.30 -2.07 10.66
CA VAL A 111 -5.33 -2.60 9.75
C VAL A 111 -6.61 -1.77 9.93
N VAL A 112 -7.06 -1.15 8.84
CA VAL A 112 -8.17 -0.20 8.85
C VAL A 112 -9.35 -0.82 8.14
N ARG A 113 -10.35 -1.21 8.93
CA ARG A 113 -11.63 -1.70 8.44
C ARG A 113 -12.51 -0.51 8.03
N VAL A 114 -13.09 -0.56 6.84
CA VAL A 114 -13.82 0.58 6.30
C VAL A 114 -15.34 0.33 6.27
N GLU A 115 -16.08 1.29 6.81
CA GLU A 115 -17.55 1.33 6.75
C GLU A 115 -18.02 2.56 5.97
N ALA A 116 -18.72 2.31 4.87
CA ALA A 116 -19.45 3.32 4.10
C ALA A 116 -20.96 3.23 4.40
N ASN A 117 -21.72 4.21 3.94
CA ASN A 117 -23.18 4.22 4.14
C ASN A 117 -23.90 3.09 3.39
N ASP A 118 -23.32 2.63 2.29
CA ASP A 118 -23.93 1.72 1.32
C ASP A 118 -23.14 0.42 1.10
N SER A 119 -22.00 0.26 1.78
CA SER A 119 -21.15 -0.92 1.71
C SER A 119 -20.21 -0.97 2.91
N VAL A 120 -19.86 -2.17 3.38
CA VAL A 120 -19.05 -2.38 4.58
C VAL A 120 -18.05 -3.51 4.32
N MET A 121 -16.82 -3.35 4.81
CA MET A 121 -15.82 -4.42 4.79
C MET A 121 -16.39 -5.67 5.47
N THR A 122 -16.40 -6.79 4.75
CA THR A 122 -17.12 -8.00 5.17
C THR A 122 -16.57 -8.59 6.46
N SER A 123 -15.26 -8.65 6.61
CA SER A 123 -14.59 -9.19 7.81
C SER A 123 -14.65 -8.20 8.98
N SER A 124 -14.75 -8.71 10.21
CA SER A 124 -14.71 -7.90 11.44
C SER A 124 -13.28 -7.47 11.79
N GLU A 125 -13.13 -6.56 12.77
CA GLU A 125 -11.81 -6.20 13.32
C GLU A 125 -11.10 -7.40 13.92
N GLU A 126 -11.82 -8.29 14.61
CA GLU A 126 -11.29 -9.52 15.20
C GLU A 126 -10.73 -10.45 14.12
N THR A 127 -11.49 -10.70 13.05
CA THR A 127 -11.01 -11.50 11.91
C THR A 127 -9.80 -10.85 11.26
N LEU A 128 -9.84 -9.54 11.01
CA LEU A 128 -8.69 -8.83 10.44
C LEU A 128 -7.45 -8.91 11.33
N SER A 129 -7.61 -8.82 12.65
CA SER A 129 -6.50 -8.98 13.60
C SER A 129 -5.93 -10.41 13.57
N ASP A 130 -6.79 -11.43 13.45
CA ASP A 130 -6.36 -12.83 13.34
C ASP A 130 -5.58 -13.10 12.05
N GLU A 131 -6.13 -12.73 10.90
CA GLU A 131 -5.53 -12.98 9.56
C GLU A 131 -4.21 -12.22 9.35
N TRP A 132 -4.03 -11.07 10.00
CA TRP A 132 -2.79 -10.30 9.92
C TRP A 132 -1.74 -10.71 10.96
N PHE A 133 -2.17 -11.04 12.19
CA PHE A 133 -1.25 -11.15 13.33
C PHE A 133 -1.36 -12.43 14.15
N GLY A 134 -2.32 -13.31 13.85
CA GLY A 134 -2.62 -14.53 14.59
C GLY A 134 -3.14 -14.27 16.00
N ALA A 135 -3.97 -13.23 16.19
CA ALA A 135 -4.54 -12.86 17.48
C ALA A 135 -5.50 -13.93 18.05
N GLY A 136 -6.04 -14.80 17.20
CA GLY A 136 -6.88 -15.94 17.51
C GLY A 136 -6.13 -17.27 17.34
N ASN A 137 -6.60 -18.10 16.40
CA ASN A 137 -6.06 -19.45 16.17
C ASN A 137 -5.46 -19.62 14.77
N ASP A 138 -5.37 -18.55 13.98
CA ASP A 138 -4.76 -18.63 12.67
C ASP A 138 -3.23 -18.87 12.79
N LEU A 139 -2.79 -20.00 12.25
CA LEU A 139 -1.40 -20.43 12.26
C LEU A 139 -0.61 -19.83 11.09
N VAL A 140 -1.29 -19.45 10.00
CA VAL A 140 -0.69 -18.93 8.77
C VAL A 140 -1.32 -17.56 8.48
N ASN A 141 -0.75 -16.54 9.11
CA ASN A 141 -1.13 -15.13 8.96
C ASN A 141 0.03 -14.32 8.38
N SER A 142 -0.20 -13.04 8.07
CA SER A 142 0.86 -12.13 7.58
C SER A 142 2.12 -12.18 8.44
N LYS A 143 1.96 -12.03 9.76
CA LYS A 143 3.07 -12.02 10.72
C LYS A 143 3.84 -13.33 10.72
N SER A 144 3.15 -14.47 10.83
CA SER A 144 3.81 -15.78 10.89
C SER A 144 4.54 -16.08 9.59
N GLN A 145 3.98 -15.69 8.44
CA GLN A 145 4.64 -15.85 7.15
C GLN A 145 5.88 -14.96 6.99
N PHE A 146 5.83 -13.67 7.37
CA PHE A 146 7.04 -12.84 7.37
C PHE A 146 8.12 -13.39 8.31
N MET A 147 7.74 -13.88 9.48
CA MET A 147 8.68 -14.51 10.41
C MET A 147 9.31 -15.79 9.83
N ALA A 148 8.51 -16.66 9.22
CA ALA A 148 8.98 -17.88 8.58
C ALA A 148 9.91 -17.58 7.40
N CYS A 149 9.50 -16.67 6.51
CA CYS A 149 10.23 -16.31 5.29
C CYS A 149 11.51 -15.52 5.55
N SER A 150 11.63 -14.85 6.70
CA SER A 150 12.80 -14.04 7.04
C SER A 150 13.69 -14.69 8.11
N TYR A 151 13.36 -15.88 8.60
CA TYR A 151 14.02 -16.51 9.76
C TYR A 151 14.00 -15.57 10.99
N ASN A 152 12.85 -14.98 11.29
CA ASN A 152 12.60 -14.01 12.35
C ASN A 152 13.37 -12.68 12.22
N LYS A 153 13.97 -12.39 11.07
CA LYS A 153 14.64 -11.10 10.84
C LYS A 153 13.65 -9.96 10.64
N LEU A 154 12.47 -10.22 10.10
CA LEU A 154 11.37 -9.28 10.01
C LEU A 154 10.18 -9.80 10.80
N ILE A 155 9.67 -8.96 11.70
CA ILE A 155 8.46 -9.24 12.48
C ILE A 155 7.46 -8.13 12.20
N ILE A 156 6.32 -8.49 11.61
CA ILE A 156 5.20 -7.59 11.42
C ILE A 156 4.27 -7.70 12.62
N ASN A 157 4.21 -6.67 13.45
CA ASN A 157 3.38 -6.62 14.65
C ASN A 157 2.12 -5.78 14.43
N PRO A 158 1.07 -6.03 15.22
CA PRO A 158 -0.07 -5.13 15.27
C PRO A 158 0.37 -3.74 15.71
N ALA A 159 -0.29 -2.72 15.17
CA ALA A 159 -0.23 -1.37 15.70
C ALA A 159 -0.57 -1.37 17.20
N PRO A 160 0.13 -0.55 18.04
CA PRO A 160 -0.17 -0.48 19.46
C PRO A 160 -1.63 -0.06 19.70
N ASP A 161 -2.26 -0.72 20.68
CA ASP A 161 -3.62 -0.40 21.07
C ASP A 161 -3.77 1.09 21.43
N LEU A 162 -4.92 1.63 21.04
CA LEU A 162 -5.32 3.00 21.35
C LEU A 162 -6.81 2.99 21.65
N PRO A 163 -7.22 2.62 22.88
CA PRO A 163 -8.62 2.45 23.24
C PRO A 163 -9.46 3.71 23.03
N SER A 164 -8.87 4.90 23.20
CA SER A 164 -9.55 6.18 22.93
C SER A 164 -9.96 6.37 21.48
N ALA A 165 -9.30 5.67 20.55
CA ALA A 165 -9.63 5.65 19.13
C ALA A 165 -10.21 4.29 18.69
N GLY A 166 -10.43 3.35 19.62
CA GLY A 166 -10.91 2.00 19.31
C GLY A 166 -9.92 1.16 18.50
N ILE A 167 -8.61 1.39 18.64
CA ILE A 167 -7.62 0.45 18.08
C ILE A 167 -7.41 -0.67 19.10
N GLU A 168 -7.67 -1.90 18.68
CA GLU A 168 -7.48 -3.12 19.47
C GLU A 168 -6.91 -4.22 18.56
N GLY A 169 -5.88 -4.92 19.01
CA GLY A 169 -5.26 -6.01 18.23
C GLY A 169 -4.67 -5.54 16.90
N GLY A 170 -4.31 -4.26 16.79
CA GLY A 170 -3.82 -3.66 15.55
C GLY A 170 -4.87 -3.39 14.48
N ALA A 171 -6.17 -3.56 14.78
CA ALA A 171 -7.27 -3.25 13.87
C ALA A 171 -8.09 -2.05 14.37
N VAL A 172 -8.70 -1.31 13.44
CA VAL A 172 -9.62 -0.21 13.74
C VAL A 172 -10.62 0.01 12.61
N THR A 173 -11.86 0.31 12.97
CA THR A 173 -12.93 0.66 12.02
C THR A 173 -13.00 2.16 11.82
N VAL A 174 -13.09 2.62 10.56
CA VAL A 174 -13.39 4.02 10.22
C VAL A 174 -14.71 4.07 9.45
N SER A 175 -15.59 4.99 9.87
CA SER A 175 -16.84 5.25 9.18
C SER A 175 -16.67 6.48 8.27
N LEU A 176 -16.96 6.33 6.99
CA LEU A 176 -16.77 7.39 5.99
C LEU A 176 -17.93 8.40 5.95
N GLY A 177 -19.12 8.00 6.40
CA GLY A 177 -20.33 8.82 6.31
C GLY A 177 -20.76 9.15 4.87
N ARG A 178 -20.27 8.38 3.88
CA ARG A 178 -20.46 8.58 2.44
C ARG A 178 -20.66 7.24 1.74
N ASN A 179 -21.18 7.29 0.52
CA ASN A 179 -21.33 6.12 -0.34
C ASN A 179 -20.01 5.83 -1.08
N VAL A 180 -19.70 4.54 -1.27
CA VAL A 180 -18.51 4.09 -2.01
C VAL A 180 -18.84 3.25 -3.24
N ASN A 181 -20.09 2.78 -3.40
CA ASN A 181 -20.46 2.04 -4.60
C ASN A 181 -20.30 2.92 -5.85
N GLY A 182 -19.52 2.44 -6.82
CA GLY A 182 -19.19 3.17 -8.05
C GLY A 182 -18.24 4.35 -7.87
N ALA A 183 -17.74 4.61 -6.65
CA ALA A 183 -16.73 5.64 -6.43
C ALA A 183 -15.39 5.22 -7.04
N ASN A 184 -14.59 6.22 -7.43
CA ASN A 184 -13.19 5.97 -7.79
C ASN A 184 -12.43 5.49 -6.54
N LYS A 185 -11.71 4.37 -6.68
CA LYS A 185 -10.98 3.73 -5.56
C LYS A 185 -9.95 4.64 -4.88
N TYR A 186 -9.30 5.54 -5.61
CA TYR A 186 -8.32 6.48 -5.06
C TYR A 186 -8.99 7.63 -4.29
N THR A 187 -10.15 8.08 -4.76
CA THR A 187 -10.96 9.04 -4.00
C THR A 187 -11.44 8.42 -2.69
N ALA A 188 -11.85 7.13 -2.71
CA ALA A 188 -12.26 6.42 -1.51
C ALA A 188 -11.09 6.17 -0.54
N GLU A 189 -9.90 5.80 -1.03
CA GLU A 189 -8.67 5.71 -0.22
C GLU A 189 -8.39 7.00 0.54
N ASN A 190 -8.54 8.15 -0.12
CA ASN A 190 -8.33 9.44 0.53
C ASN A 190 -9.39 9.75 1.60
N TRP A 191 -10.65 9.36 1.37
CA TRP A 191 -11.69 9.45 2.41
C TRP A 191 -11.33 8.61 3.63
N VAL A 192 -10.78 7.41 3.43
CA VAL A 192 -10.31 6.53 4.52
C VAL A 192 -9.15 7.18 5.26
N THR A 193 -8.15 7.69 4.54
CA THR A 193 -7.00 8.38 5.11
C THR A 193 -7.42 9.58 5.97
N GLN A 194 -8.38 10.37 5.48
CA GLN A 194 -8.95 11.50 6.22
C GLN A 194 -9.70 11.04 7.47
N ALA A 195 -10.62 10.09 7.34
CA ALA A 195 -11.40 9.57 8.46
C ALA A 195 -10.50 8.95 9.53
N LEU A 196 -9.48 8.21 9.12
CA LEU A 196 -8.47 7.64 9.99
C LEU A 196 -7.69 8.74 10.71
N SER A 197 -7.18 9.74 9.99
CA SER A 197 -6.41 10.82 10.60
C SER A 197 -7.24 11.64 11.59
N VAL A 198 -8.54 11.81 11.35
CA VAL A 198 -9.46 12.43 12.34
C VAL A 198 -9.61 11.56 13.58
N LYS A 199 -9.68 10.23 13.39
CA LYS A 199 -9.91 9.27 14.47
C LYS A 199 -8.69 9.02 15.35
N VAL A 200 -7.49 8.92 14.76
CA VAL A 200 -6.26 8.50 15.46
C VAL A 200 -5.22 9.63 15.60
N GLY A 201 -5.45 10.77 14.96
CA GLY A 201 -4.48 11.85 14.86
C GLY A 201 -3.39 11.54 13.83
N SER A 202 -2.13 11.67 14.24
CA SER A 202 -0.97 11.39 13.39
C SER A 202 -0.90 9.91 13.01
N THR A 203 -0.84 9.62 11.71
CA THR A 203 -0.63 8.27 11.20
C THR A 203 0.86 7.92 11.01
N SER A 204 1.80 8.87 11.18
CA SER A 204 3.25 8.62 11.02
C SER A 204 3.86 7.70 12.09
N ARG A 205 3.11 7.37 13.14
CA ARG A 205 3.56 6.50 14.25
C ARG A 205 3.50 5.00 13.95
N TYR A 206 2.84 4.61 12.85
CA TYR A 206 2.74 3.23 12.39
C TYR A 206 3.73 3.02 11.25
N ASP A 207 4.35 1.86 11.10
CA ASP A 207 5.25 1.67 9.95
C ASP A 207 4.44 1.56 8.65
N HIS A 208 3.34 0.79 8.68
CA HIS A 208 2.44 0.58 7.54
C HIS A 208 0.97 0.76 7.93
N LEU A 209 0.14 1.06 6.92
CA LEU A 209 -1.30 1.19 6.99
C LEU A 209 -1.92 0.27 5.93
N ALA A 210 -2.79 -0.65 6.36
CA ALA A 210 -3.51 -1.56 5.49
C ALA A 210 -4.99 -1.17 5.44
N TYR A 211 -5.48 -0.70 4.30
CA TYR A 211 -6.87 -0.27 4.14
C TYR A 211 -7.71 -1.40 3.57
N CYS A 212 -8.57 -1.99 4.41
CA CYS A 212 -9.52 -3.03 4.01
C CYS A 212 -10.82 -2.37 3.56
N MET A 213 -10.95 -2.17 2.25
CA MET A 213 -12.06 -1.47 1.64
C MET A 213 -13.30 -2.37 1.53
N PRO A 214 -14.52 -1.83 1.67
CA PRO A 214 -15.73 -2.56 1.33
C PRO A 214 -15.81 -2.87 -0.19
N PRO A 215 -16.64 -3.83 -0.61
CA PRO A 215 -16.88 -4.07 -2.03
C PRO A 215 -17.63 -2.90 -2.68
N GLY A 216 -17.64 -2.85 -4.01
CA GLY A 216 -18.47 -1.91 -4.80
C GLY A 216 -17.72 -0.87 -5.62
N MET A 217 -16.38 -0.88 -5.60
CA MET A 217 -15.52 0.08 -6.33
C MET A 217 -14.83 -0.53 -7.57
N GLY A 218 -15.50 -1.45 -8.26
CA GLY A 218 -14.97 -2.13 -9.45
C GLY A 218 -14.26 -3.45 -9.15
N SER A 219 -13.47 -3.93 -10.12
CA SER A 219 -12.90 -5.29 -10.15
C SER A 219 -11.41 -5.37 -9.82
N TRP A 220 -10.86 -4.39 -9.09
CA TRP A 220 -9.47 -4.43 -8.63
C TRP A 220 -9.31 -5.38 -7.43
N LEU A 221 -8.11 -5.92 -7.23
CA LEU A 221 -7.83 -6.86 -6.14
C LEU A 221 -7.26 -6.12 -4.94
N ALA A 222 -6.09 -5.49 -5.14
CA ALA A 222 -5.35 -4.74 -4.16
C ALA A 222 -4.31 -3.85 -4.87
N TYR A 223 -3.69 -2.95 -4.11
CA TYR A 223 -2.55 -2.14 -4.57
C TYR A 223 -1.69 -1.65 -3.41
N GLY A 224 -0.43 -1.35 -3.73
CA GLY A 224 0.57 -0.85 -2.81
C GLY A 224 1.37 0.29 -3.44
N TYR A 225 1.97 1.10 -2.58
CA TYR A 225 2.87 2.17 -3.01
C TYR A 225 4.32 1.70 -2.89
N LEU A 226 5.08 1.83 -3.98
CA LEU A 226 6.49 1.44 -4.04
C LEU A 226 7.31 2.29 -3.07
N GLY A 227 7.99 1.64 -2.12
CA GLY A 227 8.73 2.32 -1.05
C GLY A 227 7.86 3.19 -0.12
N GLY A 228 6.53 3.05 -0.23
CA GLY A 228 5.54 3.76 0.58
C GLY A 228 5.16 2.99 1.85
N ARG A 229 4.02 3.39 2.45
CA ARG A 229 3.53 2.84 3.72
C ARG A 229 2.09 2.36 3.67
N VAL A 230 1.41 2.60 2.55
CA VAL A 230 -0.02 2.31 2.40
C VAL A 230 -0.16 1.09 1.49
N THR A 231 -1.05 0.20 1.88
CA THR A 231 -1.58 -0.89 1.05
C THR A 231 -3.10 -0.85 1.13
N VAL A 232 -3.77 -1.16 0.03
CA VAL A 232 -5.23 -1.05 -0.08
C VAL A 232 -5.77 -2.32 -0.72
N TYR A 233 -6.80 -2.90 -0.12
CA TYR A 233 -7.35 -4.19 -0.52
C TYR A 233 -8.85 -4.09 -0.74
N ASN A 234 -9.35 -4.77 -1.77
CA ASN A 234 -10.77 -4.85 -2.05
C ASN A 234 -11.38 -6.04 -1.30
N ASP A 235 -12.12 -5.73 -0.23
CA ASP A 235 -12.89 -6.68 0.57
C ASP A 235 -12.09 -7.94 0.95
N ALA A 236 -12.47 -9.11 0.43
CA ALA A 236 -11.87 -10.40 0.75
C ALA A 236 -10.35 -10.48 0.50
N TRP A 237 -9.76 -9.61 -0.32
CA TRP A 237 -8.30 -9.60 -0.53
C TRP A 237 -7.53 -9.11 0.70
N CYS A 238 -8.17 -8.38 1.63
CA CYS A 238 -7.51 -7.91 2.85
C CYS A 238 -7.19 -9.02 3.86
N ILE A 239 -7.80 -10.20 3.69
CA ILE A 239 -7.58 -11.38 4.55
C ILE A 239 -6.71 -12.45 3.88
N LYS A 240 -6.26 -12.25 2.63
CA LYS A 240 -5.43 -13.24 1.94
C LYS A 240 -3.96 -12.99 2.22
N VAL A 241 -3.27 -13.92 2.89
CA VAL A 241 -1.87 -13.73 3.26
C VAL A 241 -0.97 -13.48 2.06
N SER A 242 -1.26 -14.13 0.94
CA SER A 242 -0.53 -13.89 -0.31
C SER A 242 -0.65 -12.45 -0.81
N ALA A 243 -1.86 -11.85 -0.75
CA ALA A 243 -2.09 -10.46 -1.11
C ALA A 243 -1.47 -9.51 -0.09
N GLN A 244 -1.64 -9.78 1.21
CA GLN A 244 -1.04 -8.98 2.28
C GLN A 244 0.48 -8.84 2.11
N MET A 245 1.16 -9.98 1.90
CA MET A 245 2.60 -10.01 1.66
C MET A 245 3.01 -9.38 0.33
N HIS A 246 2.21 -9.56 -0.73
CA HIS A 246 2.46 -8.92 -2.03
C HIS A 246 2.47 -7.40 -1.91
N GLU A 247 1.40 -6.82 -1.36
CA GLU A 247 1.27 -5.36 -1.28
C GLU A 247 2.28 -4.75 -0.29
N LEU A 248 2.58 -5.44 0.83
CA LEU A 248 3.68 -5.03 1.70
C LEU A 248 5.04 -5.14 1.00
N GLY A 249 5.19 -6.09 0.07
CA GLY A 249 6.34 -6.16 -0.82
C GLY A 249 6.55 -4.87 -1.63
N HIS A 250 5.48 -4.26 -2.15
CA HIS A 250 5.59 -2.94 -2.79
C HIS A 250 6.06 -1.88 -1.80
N ASN A 251 5.56 -1.85 -0.56
CA ASN A 251 6.08 -0.93 0.47
C ASN A 251 7.58 -1.14 0.77
N PHE A 252 8.13 -2.33 0.48
CA PHE A 252 9.56 -2.64 0.56
C PHE A 252 10.34 -2.38 -0.74
N ASP A 253 9.76 -1.62 -1.67
CA ASP A 253 10.36 -1.19 -2.94
C ASP A 253 10.50 -2.34 -3.97
N PHE A 254 9.55 -3.29 -3.96
CA PHE A 254 9.48 -4.32 -4.98
C PHE A 254 8.51 -3.99 -6.10
N ASP A 255 9.01 -4.05 -7.34
CA ASP A 255 8.19 -4.30 -8.53
C ASP A 255 7.77 -5.79 -8.60
N HIS A 256 6.83 -6.10 -9.49
CA HIS A 256 6.43 -7.46 -9.80
C HIS A 256 7.60 -8.37 -10.24
N SER A 257 7.44 -9.67 -10.01
CA SER A 257 8.30 -10.72 -10.55
C SER A 257 7.60 -11.36 -11.76
N GLY A 258 8.13 -11.09 -12.95
CA GLY A 258 7.55 -11.56 -14.20
C GLY A 258 8.41 -12.53 -15.00
N THR A 259 7.80 -13.10 -16.02
CA THR A 259 8.48 -13.75 -17.15
C THR A 259 8.23 -12.93 -18.43
N PRO A 260 8.98 -13.15 -19.52
CA PRO A 260 8.76 -12.39 -20.75
C PRO A 260 7.30 -12.49 -21.24
N GLY A 261 6.58 -11.36 -21.20
CA GLY A 261 5.18 -11.27 -21.65
C GLY A 261 4.13 -11.58 -20.57
N ASP A 262 4.54 -11.91 -19.35
CA ASP A 262 3.65 -12.06 -18.19
C ASP A 262 4.32 -11.40 -16.98
N GLU A 263 3.83 -10.23 -16.61
CA GLU A 263 4.37 -9.42 -15.51
C GLU A 263 4.34 -10.13 -14.15
N TYR A 264 3.39 -11.05 -13.96
CA TYR A 264 3.24 -11.85 -12.73
C TYR A 264 3.81 -13.26 -12.90
N GLY A 265 4.33 -13.59 -14.09
CA GLY A 265 4.71 -14.92 -14.56
C GLY A 265 5.66 -15.72 -13.65
N ASP A 266 6.42 -15.06 -12.78
CA ASP A 266 7.38 -15.73 -11.89
C ASP A 266 6.70 -16.24 -10.61
N GLN A 267 6.20 -17.48 -10.68
CA GLN A 267 5.61 -18.17 -9.53
C GLN A 267 6.63 -18.63 -8.46
N SER A 268 7.90 -18.25 -8.56
CA SER A 268 8.91 -18.59 -7.53
C SER A 268 8.78 -17.74 -6.26
N GLY A 269 7.94 -16.71 -6.25
CA GLY A 269 7.63 -15.97 -5.03
C GLY A 269 6.44 -15.04 -5.15
N LEU A 270 6.06 -14.45 -4.01
CA LEU A 270 4.81 -13.71 -3.83
C LEU A 270 4.69 -12.39 -4.62
N MET A 271 5.77 -11.88 -5.19
CA MET A 271 5.69 -10.71 -6.10
C MET A 271 5.39 -11.10 -7.55
N GLY A 272 5.32 -12.41 -7.87
CA GLY A 272 4.74 -12.89 -9.12
C GLY A 272 3.25 -13.10 -8.90
N TYR A 273 2.78 -14.33 -8.69
CA TYR A 273 1.35 -14.57 -8.49
C TYR A 273 0.89 -14.33 -7.04
N SER A 274 -0.31 -13.75 -6.91
CA SER A 274 -1.12 -13.80 -5.68
C SER A 274 -2.20 -14.87 -5.80
N TYR A 275 -2.57 -15.43 -4.65
CA TYR A 275 -3.38 -16.65 -4.52
C TYR A 275 -4.70 -16.34 -3.79
N ARG A 276 -5.79 -17.01 -4.15
CA ARG A 276 -7.13 -16.77 -3.56
C ARG A 276 -7.35 -17.51 -2.25
N GLU A 277 -6.50 -18.51 -2.01
CA GLU A 277 -6.35 -19.25 -0.76
C GLU A 277 -6.06 -18.27 0.39
N ASP A 278 -6.71 -18.45 1.56
CA ASP A 278 -6.34 -17.70 2.78
C ASP A 278 -4.86 -17.92 3.08
N ASP A 279 -4.55 -19.17 3.39
CA ASP A 279 -3.25 -19.60 3.85
C ASP A 279 -2.39 -19.92 2.65
N THR A 280 -1.38 -19.09 2.40
CA THR A 280 -0.37 -19.37 1.38
C THR A 280 1.01 -19.45 2.03
N ASN A 281 1.57 -20.66 2.06
CA ASN A 281 2.94 -20.90 2.51
C ASN A 281 3.95 -20.60 1.39
N MET A 282 4.15 -19.32 1.10
CA MET A 282 5.11 -18.86 0.10
C MET A 282 5.88 -17.64 0.62
N CYS A 283 7.08 -17.42 0.08
CA CYS A 283 7.95 -16.29 0.40
C CYS A 283 8.23 -15.47 -0.86
N PHE A 284 8.97 -14.36 -0.71
CA PHE A 284 9.56 -13.69 -1.86
C PHE A 284 10.64 -14.57 -2.50
N ASN A 285 10.85 -14.42 -3.80
CA ASN A 285 11.88 -15.15 -4.52
C ASN A 285 13.30 -14.78 -4.00
N ALA A 286 14.31 -15.56 -4.40
CA ALA A 286 15.67 -15.43 -3.87
C ALA A 286 16.28 -14.02 -4.06
N PRO A 287 16.18 -13.36 -5.24
CA PRO A 287 16.70 -11.99 -5.42
C PRO A 287 16.09 -10.98 -4.46
N LYS A 288 14.77 -11.02 -4.28
CA LYS A 288 14.04 -10.11 -3.40
C LYS A 288 14.37 -10.37 -1.93
N SER A 289 14.39 -11.63 -1.52
CA SER A 289 14.77 -11.99 -0.16
C SER A 289 16.22 -11.62 0.18
N TRP A 290 17.13 -11.69 -0.80
CA TRP A 290 18.51 -11.18 -0.67
C TRP A 290 18.54 -9.65 -0.54
N PHE A 291 17.77 -8.94 -1.37
CA PHE A 291 17.67 -7.48 -1.33
C PHE A 291 17.25 -6.94 0.04
N LEU A 292 16.34 -7.63 0.74
CA LEU A 292 15.89 -7.26 2.10
C LEU A 292 16.89 -7.62 3.20
N GLY A 293 18.02 -8.27 2.88
CA GLY A 293 18.99 -8.72 3.87
C GLY A 293 18.55 -9.94 4.70
N TRP A 294 17.48 -10.64 4.28
CA TRP A 294 16.99 -11.82 5.00
C TRP A 294 17.95 -13.00 4.90
N TYR A 295 18.71 -13.09 3.82
CA TYR A 295 19.68 -14.15 3.58
C TYR A 295 21.04 -13.54 3.23
N SER A 296 22.10 -14.00 3.90
CA SER A 296 23.46 -13.72 3.50
C SER A 296 23.86 -14.66 2.35
N ASN A 297 24.75 -14.18 1.47
CA ASN A 297 25.49 -15.05 0.56
C ASN A 297 26.50 -15.92 1.31
#